data_AF-A0A1Q8ADH7-F1
#
_entry.id   AF-A0A1Q8ADH7-F1
#
_cell.length_a   1.000
_cell.length_b   1.000
_cell.length_c   1.000
_cell.angle_alpha   90.00
_cell.angle_beta   90.00
_cell.angle_gamma   90.00
#
_symmetry.space_group_name_H-M   'P 1'
#
loop_
_entity.id
_entity.type
_entity.pdbx_description
1 polymer ?
#
loop_
_entity_poly.entity_id
_entity_poly.type
_entity_poly.pdbx_seq_one_letter_code
_entity_poly.pdbx_strand_id
1 'polypeptide(L)' 'MSSEQAARQARRGGRRLADEVALLVAHGALHLVGYEDETAGGYREMVRLGKLAVRQKMVKR' A
#
# COMPACT_ATOMS: atom_id res chain seq x y z
N MET A 1 -10.75 0.07 -7.50
CA MET A 1 -9.94 -1.13 -7.22
C MET A 1 -10.86 -2.33 -7.04
N SER A 2 -10.57 -3.46 -7.68
CA SER A 2 -11.29 -4.73 -7.44
C SER A 2 -10.56 -5.65 -6.46
N SER A 3 -11.31 -6.53 -5.82
CA SER A 3 -10.77 -7.59 -4.95
C SER A 3 -9.86 -8.56 -5.72
N GLU A 4 -10.14 -8.86 -7.00
CA GLU A 4 -9.28 -9.72 -7.81
C GLU A 4 -7.95 -9.05 -8.15
N GLN A 5 -7.95 -7.74 -8.38
CA GLN A 5 -6.72 -6.97 -8.60
C GLN A 5 -5.83 -7.02 -7.35
N ALA A 6 -6.40 -6.80 -6.16
CA ALA A 6 -5.66 -6.95 -4.91
C ALA A 6 -5.13 -8.38 -4.75
N ALA A 7 -5.93 -9.41 -5.00
CA ALA A 7 -5.46 -10.81 -4.90
C ALA A 7 -4.32 -11.14 -5.88
N ARG A 8 -4.30 -10.54 -7.08
CA ARG A 8 -3.18 -10.69 -8.02
C ARG A 8 -1.92 -9.98 -7.52
N GLN A 9 -2.04 -8.76 -7.02
CA GLN A 9 -0.91 -8.01 -6.48
C GLN A 9 -0.33 -8.67 -5.23
N ALA A 10 -1.20 -9.19 -4.35
CA ALA A 10 -0.80 -9.88 -3.13
C ALA A 10 0.08 -11.10 -3.44
N ARG A 11 -0.36 -11.91 -4.41
CA ARG A 11 0.39 -13.08 -4.89
C ARG A 11 1.72 -12.68 -5.52
N ARG A 12 1.74 -11.67 -6.40
CA ARG A 12 2.98 -11.18 -7.04
C ARG A 12 3.98 -10.65 -6.02
N GLY A 13 3.50 -10.01 -4.95
CA GLY A 13 4.32 -9.46 -3.89
C GLY A 13 4.63 -10.43 -2.74
N GLY A 14 4.16 -11.68 -2.78
CA GLY A 14 4.35 -12.66 -1.71
C GLY A 14 3.72 -12.26 -0.37
N ARG A 15 2.55 -11.57 -0.38
CA ARG A 15 1.88 -11.01 0.80
C ARG A 15 0.50 -11.62 1.02
N ARG A 16 -0.06 -11.49 2.22
CA ARG A 16 -1.46 -11.83 2.47
C ARG A 16 -2.35 -10.79 1.80
N LEU A 17 -3.55 -11.19 1.38
CA LEU A 17 -4.54 -10.29 0.79
C LEU A 17 -4.89 -9.12 1.72
N ALA A 18 -4.99 -9.37 3.03
CA ALA A 18 -5.25 -8.31 4.01
C ALA A 18 -4.15 -7.24 4.03
N ASP A 19 -2.88 -7.65 3.90
CA ASP A 19 -1.74 -6.71 3.88
C ASP A 19 -1.72 -5.91 2.57
N GLU A 20 -2.13 -6.53 1.47
CA GLU A 20 -2.33 -5.84 0.19
C GLU A 20 -3.42 -4.78 0.28
N VAL A 21 -4.61 -5.15 0.77
CA VAL A 21 -5.71 -4.21 0.95
C VAL A 21 -5.31 -3.06 1.87
N ALA A 22 -4.61 -3.35 2.98
CA ALA A 22 -4.11 -2.30 3.88
C ALA A 22 -3.13 -1.33 3.19
N LEU A 23 -2.23 -1.85 2.34
CA LEU A 23 -1.31 -1.01 1.56
C LEU A 23 -2.02 -0.14 0.54
N LEU A 24 -3.04 -0.66 -0.12
CA LEU A 24 -3.85 0.08 -1.09
C LEU A 24 -4.70 1.15 -0.43
N VAL A 25 -5.25 0.88 0.75
CA VAL A 25 -5.95 1.89 1.56
C VAL A 25 -4.97 2.99 1.99
N ALA A 26 -3.78 2.63 2.47
CA ALA A 26 -2.77 3.62 2.83
C ALA A 26 -2.31 4.44 1.62
N HIS A 27 -2.16 3.82 0.46
CA HIS A 27 -1.82 4.49 -0.79
C HIS A 27 -2.92 5.47 -1.24
N GLY A 28 -4.19 5.06 -1.20
CA GLY A 28 -5.33 5.95 -1.45
C GLY A 28 -5.40 7.12 -0.46
N ALA A 29 -5.14 6.86 0.83
CA ALA A 29 -5.09 7.92 1.84
C ALA A 29 -3.96 8.94 1.60
N LEU A 30 -2.81 8.49 1.09
CA LEU A 30 -1.71 9.37 0.72
C LEU A 30 -2.09 10.32 -0.43
N HIS A 31 -2.80 9.84 -1.45
CA HIS A 31 -3.34 10.72 -2.49
C HIS A 31 -4.32 11.75 -1.92
N LEU A 32 -5.21 11.33 -1.00
CA LEU A 32 -6.17 12.25 -0.38
C LEU A 32 -5.50 13.40 0.40
N VAL A 33 -4.26 13.23 0.85
CA VAL A 33 -3.49 14.28 1.56
C VAL A 33 -2.42 14.94 0.69
N GLY A 34 -2.45 14.74 -0.63
CA GLY A 34 -1.65 15.47 -1.61
C GLY A 34 -0.32 14.83 -2.02
N TYR A 35 -0.11 13.53 -1.76
CA TYR A 35 1.02 12.81 -2.35
C TYR A 35 0.67 12.33 -3.76
N GLU A 36 1.65 12.38 -4.66
CA GLU A 36 1.52 11.95 -6.05
C GLU A 36 2.60 10.91 -6.41
N ASP A 37 2.25 9.96 -7.27
CA ASP A 37 3.14 8.89 -7.74
C ASP A 37 3.43 8.92 -9.25
N GLU A 38 3.12 10.02 -9.93
CA GLU A 38 3.38 10.21 -11.37
C GLU A 38 4.87 10.14 -11.75
N THR A 39 5.75 10.43 -10.78
CA THR A 39 7.20 10.30 -10.95
C THR A 39 7.71 9.05 -10.25
N ALA A 40 8.80 8.47 -10.77
CA ALA A 40 9.47 7.36 -10.11
C ALA A 40 9.90 7.69 -8.66
N GLY A 41 10.17 8.96 -8.34
CA GLY A 41 10.47 9.44 -6.99
C GLY A 41 9.25 9.38 -6.08
N GLY A 42 8.15 10.01 -6.51
CA GLY A 42 6.88 10.02 -5.78
C GLY A 42 6.32 8.62 -5.55
N TYR A 43 6.39 7.76 -6.57
CA TYR A 43 6.00 6.35 -6.44
C TYR A 43 6.78 5.63 -5.34
N ARG A 44 8.12 5.76 -5.34
CA ARG A 44 8.97 5.13 -4.30
C ARG A 44 8.66 5.67 -2.91
N GLU A 45 8.39 6.96 -2.79
CA GLU A 45 8.02 7.59 -1.52
C GLU A 45 6.69 7.07 -0.99
N MET A 46 5.64 7.05 -1.81
CA MET A 46 4.33 6.55 -1.41
C MET A 46 4.36 5.07 -1.03
N VAL A 47 5.12 4.24 -1.76
CA VAL A 47 5.33 2.83 -1.38
C VAL A 47 6.01 2.72 -0.01
N ARG A 48 7.00 3.55 0.29
CA ARG A 48 7.69 3.58 1.59
C ARG A 48 6.73 3.98 2.71
N LEU A 49 5.98 5.07 2.52
CA LEU A 49 5.03 5.57 3.52
C LEU A 49 3.88 4.59 3.76
N GLY A 50 3.31 4.00 2.71
CA GLY A 50 2.28 2.98 2.82
C GLY A 50 2.75 1.77 3.65
N LYS A 51 3.98 1.27 3.39
CA LYS A 51 4.57 0.19 4.18
C LYS A 51 4.77 0.56 5.65
N LEU A 52 5.19 1.79 5.94
CA LEU A 52 5.34 2.29 7.32
C LEU A 52 3.98 2.37 8.03
N ALA A 53 2.95 2.90 7.37
CA ALA A 53 1.60 3.00 7.93
C ALA A 53 1.01 1.64 8.28
N VAL A 54 1.22 0.62 7.43
CA VAL A 54 0.73 -0.74 7.69
C VAL A 54 1.58 -1.46 8.75
N ARG A 55 2.91 -1.25 8.78
CA ARG A 55 3.81 -1.85 9.78
C ARG A 55 3.47 -1.43 11.22
N GLN A 56 3.01 -0.21 11.44
CA GLN A 56 2.63 0.26 12.78
C GLN A 56 1.48 -0.56 13.41
N LYS A 57 0.66 -1.25 12.59
CA LYS A 57 -0.35 -2.20 13.10
C LYS A 57 0.16 -3.62 13.34
N MET A 58 1.37 -3.97 12.87
CA MET A 58 1.96 -5.31 13.02
C MET A 58 2.86 -5.46 14.26
N VAL A 59 3.13 -4.38 15.00
CA VAL A 59 3.93 -4.37 16.26
C VAL A 59 3.01 -4.29 17.50
N LYS A 60 1.90 -5.03 17.48
CA LYS A 60 1.18 -5.41 18.68
C LYS A 60 0.89 -6.90 18.59
N ARG A 61 1.81 -7.70 19.12
CA ARG A 61 1.58 -9.09 19.48
C ARG A 61 2.26 -9.35 20.81
#